data_AF-A0A2D6R3U6-F1
#
_entry.id   AF-A0A2D6R3U6-F1
#
_cell.length_a   1.000
_cell.length_b   1.000
_cell.length_c   1.000
_cell.angle_alpha   90.00
_cell.angle_beta   90.00
_cell.angle_gamma   90.00
#
_symmetry.space_group_name_H-M   'P 1'
#
loop_
_entity.id
_entity.type
_entity.pdbx_description
1 polymer ?
#
loop_
_entity_poly.entity_id
_entity_poly.type
_entity_poly.pdbx_seq_one_letter_code
_entity_poly.pdbx_strand_id
1 'polypeptide(L)'
;MIAVAAGACGPTLVATYDDASITARVTRAILSDPLLDGLSITVDTLAGTVTLTGEVRAEQQAIHAGAVARTVDGVVDVELRLRIAPAERPDVLSASRRRGATPQ
;
A
#
# COMPACT_ATOMS: atom_id res chain seq x y z
N MET A 1 -53.85 -7.66 9.54
CA MET A 1 -52.45 -7.83 9.93
C MET A 1 -51.59 -7.79 8.69
N ILE A 2 -50.83 -6.73 8.46
CA ILE A 2 -49.69 -6.76 7.55
C ILE A 2 -48.60 -5.94 8.24
N ALA A 3 -47.62 -6.63 8.82
CA ALA A 3 -46.49 -6.03 9.49
C ALA A 3 -45.45 -5.67 8.43
N VAL A 4 -45.28 -4.37 8.17
CA VAL A 4 -44.12 -3.83 7.45
C VAL A 4 -43.01 -3.67 8.48
N ALA A 5 -42.09 -4.64 8.52
CA ALA A 5 -40.80 -4.49 9.16
C ALA A 5 -39.83 -3.89 8.13
N ALA A 6 -39.79 -2.56 8.05
CA ALA A 6 -38.70 -1.85 7.38
C ALA A 6 -37.46 -1.94 8.28
N GLY A 7 -36.72 -3.04 8.12
CA GLY A 7 -35.44 -3.27 8.75
C GLY A 7 -34.37 -2.35 8.16
N ALA A 8 -33.80 -1.51 9.03
CA ALA A 8 -32.47 -0.93 8.96
C ALA A 8 -32.04 -0.25 7.64
N CYS A 9 -32.33 1.05 7.52
CA CYS A 9 -31.34 1.96 6.94
C CYS A 9 -30.26 2.20 8.01
N GLY A 10 -29.24 1.34 8.03
CA GLY A 10 -28.01 1.55 8.79
C GLY A 10 -27.02 2.36 7.93
N PRO A 11 -26.44 3.47 8.43
CA PRO A 11 -25.76 4.45 7.60
C PRO A 11 -24.26 4.14 7.47
N THR A 12 -23.78 3.81 6.28
CA THR A 12 -22.33 3.86 6.00
C THR A 12 -22.06 4.25 4.55
N LEU A 13 -22.38 5.49 4.18
CA LEU A 13 -22.08 6.03 2.84
C LEU A 13 -21.10 7.22 2.88
N VAL A 14 -20.52 7.55 4.03
CA VAL A 14 -19.72 8.79 4.21
C VAL A 14 -18.24 8.66 3.84
N ALA A 15 -17.75 7.49 3.43
CA ALA A 15 -16.35 7.30 3.03
C ALA A 15 -16.14 7.39 1.50
N THR A 16 -17.19 7.25 0.68
CA THR A 16 -17.01 6.89 -0.73
C THR A 16 -16.58 8.03 -1.65
N TYR A 17 -17.00 9.27 -1.41
CA TYR A 17 -16.75 10.35 -2.38
C TYR A 17 -15.29 10.81 -2.39
N ASP A 18 -14.68 10.96 -1.21
CA ASP A 18 -13.29 11.39 -1.10
C ASP A 18 -12.33 10.22 -1.39
N ASP A 19 -12.58 9.04 -0.82
CA ASP A 19 -11.73 7.85 -1.02
C ASP A 19 -11.70 7.39 -2.48
N ALA A 20 -12.84 7.46 -3.21
CA ALA A 20 -12.84 7.12 -4.63
C ALA A 20 -12.03 8.11 -5.46
N SER A 21 -12.07 9.40 -5.09
CA SER A 21 -11.29 10.45 -5.74
C SER A 21 -9.79 10.29 -5.44
N ILE A 22 -9.44 9.96 -4.19
CA ILE A 22 -8.06 9.64 -3.78
C ILE A 22 -7.57 8.42 -4.56
N THR A 23 -8.34 7.33 -4.58
CA THR A 23 -8.03 6.11 -5.34
C THR A 23 -7.76 6.44 -6.81
N ALA A 24 -8.64 7.20 -7.46
CA ALA A 24 -8.46 7.58 -8.86
C ALA A 24 -7.20 8.41 -9.10
N ARG A 25 -6.85 9.32 -8.18
CA ARG A 25 -5.62 10.12 -8.23
C ARG A 25 -4.38 9.26 -8.05
N VAL A 26 -4.37 8.39 -7.04
CA VAL A 26 -3.26 7.46 -6.76
C VAL A 26 -3.06 6.52 -7.96
N THR A 27 -4.13 5.90 -8.46
CA THR A 27 -4.09 5.01 -9.62
C THR A 27 -3.53 5.73 -10.85
N ARG A 28 -3.96 6.97 -11.14
CA ARG A 28 -3.39 7.77 -12.24
C ARG A 28 -1.91 8.05 -12.05
N ALA A 29 -1.47 8.36 -10.83
CA ALA A 29 -0.07 8.62 -10.54
C ALA A 29 0.78 7.36 -10.72
N ILE A 30 0.28 6.20 -10.30
CA ILE A 30 0.92 4.89 -10.48
C ILE A 30 0.99 4.51 -11.96
N LEU A 31 -0.10 4.68 -12.71
CA LEU A 31 -0.13 4.41 -14.16
C LEU A 31 0.76 5.37 -14.96
N SER A 32 1.07 6.55 -14.41
CA SER A 32 2.02 7.48 -15.05
C SER A 32 3.47 7.05 -14.82
N ASP A 33 3.72 6.14 -13.89
CA ASP A 33 5.06 5.67 -13.58
C ASP A 33 5.41 4.40 -14.38
N PRO A 34 6.44 4.44 -15.25
CA PRO A 34 6.80 3.30 -16.10
C PRO A 34 7.35 2.08 -15.32
N LEU A 35 7.73 2.24 -14.05
CA LEU A 35 8.18 1.14 -13.19
C LEU A 35 7.02 0.37 -12.58
N LEU A 36 5.85 0.99 -12.48
CA LEU A 36 4.62 0.41 -11.92
C LEU A 36 3.58 0.10 -13.02
N ASP A 37 3.69 0.76 -14.16
CA ASP A 37 2.93 0.51 -15.38
C ASP A 37 3.09 -0.96 -15.83
N GLY A 38 1.95 -1.62 -16.05
CA GLY A 38 1.89 -3.02 -16.46
C GLY A 38 2.03 -4.06 -15.34
N LEU A 39 2.17 -3.66 -14.07
CA LEU A 39 2.05 -4.57 -12.92
C LEU A 39 0.59 -4.68 -12.46
N SER A 40 0.16 -5.88 -12.08
CA SER A 40 -1.15 -6.09 -11.42
C SER A 40 -1.08 -5.59 -9.99
N ILE A 41 -1.19 -4.27 -9.81
CA ILE A 41 -1.28 -3.60 -8.53
C ILE A 41 -2.71 -3.10 -8.35
N THR A 42 -3.35 -3.55 -7.28
CA THR A 42 -4.65 -3.07 -6.84
C THR A 42 -4.44 -1.98 -5.79
N VAL A 43 -5.07 -0.84 -6.01
CA VAL A 43 -5.12 0.28 -5.06
C VAL A 43 -6.48 0.26 -4.38
N ASP A 44 -6.50 0.15 -3.07
CA ASP A 44 -7.69 0.26 -2.24
C ASP A 44 -7.53 1.45 -1.30
N THR A 45 -8.56 2.27 -1.12
CA THR A 45 -8.49 3.41 -0.20
C THR A 45 -9.68 3.34 0.75
N LEU A 46 -9.40 3.44 2.05
CA LEU A 46 -10.40 3.35 3.09
C LEU A 46 -10.17 4.44 4.14
N ALA A 47 -11.08 5.41 4.22
CA ALA A 47 -11.02 6.53 5.15
C ALA A 47 -9.65 7.25 5.14
N GLY A 48 -9.11 7.52 3.95
CA GLY A 48 -7.79 8.14 3.75
C GLY A 48 -6.58 7.21 3.92
N THR A 49 -6.77 5.93 4.26
CA THR A 49 -5.70 4.93 4.28
C THR A 49 -5.61 4.22 2.94
N VAL A 50 -4.48 4.34 2.24
CA VAL A 50 -4.27 3.72 0.93
C VAL A 50 -3.54 2.39 1.11
N THR A 51 -4.17 1.30 0.69
CA THR A 51 -3.60 -0.04 0.68
C THR A 51 -3.23 -0.45 -0.75
N LEU A 52 -1.95 -0.76 -0.96
CA LEU A 52 -1.41 -1.21 -2.23
C LEU A 52 -1.16 -2.72 -2.16
N THR A 53 -1.86 -3.50 -2.99
CA THR A 53 -1.73 -4.97 -3.04
C THR A 53 -1.31 -5.43 -4.42
N GLY A 54 -0.46 -6.45 -4.49
CA GLY A 54 0.06 -6.95 -5.77
C GLY A 54 1.44 -7.58 -5.64
N GLU A 55 2.06 -7.83 -6.79
CA GLU A 55 3.43 -8.34 -6.87
C GLU A 55 4.31 -7.30 -7.58
N VAL A 56 5.49 -7.06 -7.01
CA VAL A 56 6.49 -6.16 -7.58
C VAL A 56 7.79 -6.90 -7.83
N ARG A 57 8.55 -6.43 -8.82
CA ARG A 57 9.82 -7.03 -9.22
C ARG A 57 10.99 -6.59 -8.33
N ALA A 58 10.86 -5.44 -7.66
CA ALA A 58 11.89 -4.89 -6.79
C ALA A 58 11.31 -4.13 -5.59
N GLU A 59 12.09 -4.08 -4.49
CA GLU A 59 11.78 -3.24 -3.33
C GLU A 59 11.63 -1.76 -3.71
N GLN A 60 12.50 -1.28 -4.61
CA GLN A 60 12.49 0.12 -5.06
C GLN A 60 11.13 0.52 -5.66
N GLN A 61 10.44 -0.40 -6.34
CA GLN A 61 9.08 -0.17 -6.84
C GLN A 61 8.08 -0.02 -5.70
N ALA A 62 8.17 -0.84 -4.65
CA ALA A 62 7.29 -0.72 -3.48
C ALA A 62 7.50 0.61 -2.74
N ILE A 63 8.76 1.01 -2.53
CA ILE A 63 9.09 2.30 -1.91
C ILE A 63 8.58 3.45 -2.77
N HIS A 64 8.78 3.39 -4.09
CA HIS A 64 8.33 4.43 -5.01
C HIS A 64 6.80 4.55 -5.03
N ALA A 65 6.07 3.42 -5.11
CA ALA A 65 4.62 3.40 -5.03
C ALA A 65 4.10 4.04 -3.73
N GLY A 66 4.75 3.74 -2.60
CA GLY A 66 4.41 4.36 -1.31
C GLY A 66 4.66 5.87 -1.30
N ALA A 67 5.78 6.32 -1.87
CA ALA A 67 6.09 7.74 -1.98
C ALA A 67 5.09 8.48 -2.86
N VAL A 68 4.75 7.92 -4.03
CA VAL A 68 3.74 8.49 -4.94
C VAL A 68 2.36 8.55 -4.28
N ALA A 69 1.92 7.48 -3.61
CA ALA A 69 0.66 7.49 -2.90
C ALA A 69 0.61 8.58 -1.80
N ARG A 70 1.70 8.80 -1.07
CA ARG A 70 1.82 9.86 -0.07
C ARG A 70 1.79 11.29 -0.63
N THR A 71 2.09 11.48 -1.91
CA THR A 71 2.00 12.81 -2.54
C THR A 71 0.57 13.24 -2.85
N VAL A 72 -0.41 12.33 -2.75
CA VAL A 72 -1.81 12.64 -3.00
C VAL A 72 -2.46 13.28 -1.78
N ASP A 73 -3.04 14.47 -1.96
CA ASP A 73 -3.83 15.15 -0.94
C ASP A 73 -5.01 14.30 -0.45
N GLY A 74 -5.11 14.15 0.87
CA GLY A 74 -6.11 13.35 1.57
C GLY A 74 -5.61 12.00 2.09
N VAL A 75 -4.37 11.61 1.77
CA VAL A 75 -3.78 10.37 2.26
C VAL A 75 -3.27 10.54 3.70
N VAL A 76 -3.85 9.77 4.60
CA VAL A 76 -3.50 9.73 6.04
C VAL A 76 -2.41 8.70 6.29
N ASP A 77 -2.57 7.51 5.72
CA ASP A 77 -1.60 6.43 5.86
C ASP A 77 -1.49 5.60 4.57
N VAL A 78 -0.35 4.94 4.39
CA VAL A 78 -0.08 4.12 3.20
C VAL A 78 0.44 2.76 3.63
N GLU A 79 -0.35 1.73 3.34
CA GLU A 79 -0.02 0.34 3.63
C GLU A 79 0.40 -0.39 2.36
N LEU A 80 1.67 -0.81 2.31
CA LEU A 80 2.24 -1.57 1.20
C LEU A 80 2.13 -3.07 1.49
N ARG A 81 1.10 -3.71 0.94
CA ARG A 81 0.91 -5.17 0.95
C ARG A 81 1.39 -5.80 -0.35
N LEU A 82 2.56 -5.36 -0.81
CA LEU A 82 3.19 -5.87 -2.03
C LEU A 82 4.10 -7.04 -1.70
N ARG A 83 3.94 -8.14 -2.42
CA ARG A 83 4.89 -9.26 -2.34
C ARG A 83 6.04 -8.97 -3.28
N ILE A 84 7.20 -8.69 -2.70
CA ILE A 84 8.45 -8.63 -3.44
C ILE A 84 8.96 -10.07 -3.47
N ALA A 85 9.11 -10.67 -4.66
CA ALA A 85 9.89 -11.90 -4.78
C ALA A 85 11.32 -11.53 -4.37
N PRO A 86 11.82 -12.00 -3.22
CA PRO A 86 13.07 -11.51 -2.68
C PRO A 86 14.22 -12.00 -3.57
N ALA A 87 14.72 -11.13 -4.44
CA ALA A 87 16.08 -11.24 -4.92
C ALA A 87 16.96 -10.66 -3.82
N GLU A 88 17.63 -11.55 -3.10
CA GLU A 88 18.61 -11.28 -2.07
C GLU A 88 18.04 -10.78 -0.72
N ARG A 89 18.30 -11.59 0.29
CA ARG A 89 18.18 -11.23 1.70
C ARG A 89 19.05 -9.98 1.92
N PRO A 90 18.57 -8.90 2.56
CA PRO A 90 19.50 -7.93 3.12
C PRO A 90 20.28 -8.70 4.19
N ASP A 91 21.50 -9.07 3.82
CA ASP A 91 22.47 -9.75 4.66
C ASP A 91 22.82 -8.81 5.80
N VAL A 92 21.98 -8.82 6.85
CA VAL A 92 22.25 -8.21 8.15
C VAL A 92 23.35 -8.95 8.92
N LEU A 93 24.19 -9.73 8.22
CA LEU A 93 25.53 -10.16 8.65
C LEU A 93 26.52 -8.98 8.79
N SER A 94 26.04 -7.74 8.75
CA SER A 94 26.79 -6.56 9.18
C SER A 94 26.67 -6.29 10.70
N ALA A 95 25.86 -7.04 11.45
CA ALA A 95 25.92 -7.07 12.91
C ALA A 95 27.14 -7.87 13.41
N SER A 96 28.32 -7.31 13.14
CA SER A 96 29.55 -7.47 13.92
C SER A 96 29.91 -8.90 14.35
N ARG A 97 30.32 -9.68 13.35
CA ARG A 97 31.39 -10.68 13.49
C ARG A 97 32.74 -9.97 13.80
N ARG A 98 32.75 -9.09 14.81
CA ARG A 98 33.86 -8.28 15.34
C ARG A 98 33.81 -8.19 16.88
N ARG A 99 33.50 -9.29 17.57
CA ARG A 99 34.06 -9.49 18.92
C ARG A 99 35.17 -10.50 18.76
N GLY A 100 36.35 -9.96 18.48
CA GLY A 100 37.57 -10.72 18.26
C GLY A 100 37.85 -11.63 19.43
N ALA A 101 37.97 -12.91 19.13
CA ALA A 101 38.92 -13.75 19.81
C ALA A 101 40.32 -13.22 19.52
N THR A 102 41.11 -13.02 20.57
CA THR A 102 42.53 -13.39 20.54
C THR A 102 42.80 -14.16 21.83
N PRO A 103 43.25 -15.42 21.74
CA PRO A 103 43.98 -16.08 22.81
C PRO A 103 45.43 -15.58 22.83
N GLN A 104 46.02 -15.57 24.03
CA GLN A 104 47.43 -15.58 24.45
C GLN A 104 47.61 -14.66 25.66
#